data_AF-A0A1I2EAF5-F1
#
_entry.id   AF-A0A1I2EAF5-F1
#
_cell.length_a   1.000
_cell.length_b   1.000
_cell.length_c   1.000
_cell.angle_alpha   90.00
_cell.angle_beta   90.00
_cell.angle_gamma   90.00
#
_symmetry.space_group_name_H-M   'P 1'
#
loop_
_entity.id
_entity.type
_entity.pdbx_description
1 polymer ?
#
loop_
_entity_poly.entity_id
_entity_poly.type
_entity_poly.pdbx_seq_one_letter_code
_entity_poly.pdbx_strand_id
1 'polypeptide(L)'
;MNVRNLVPFVILSAAFAVGCDEMDEFDAVDEDLGAVMLRPGSGTAGGVWLNTSSIGATPFSELDLSGQVHKGAQFTGAQLLRPGNVWVNVTSGAVKDGILEAKVGTTIYRGADLVGSRWQLTLFNPDTDGDGDHDANDEPEVDVELRIASFQQISAREAHYTFETVDDEGNVVPVCDADTAGRHTMVPIKDVTVNEVTGKMAKRSNTLYLACTSGAIGKAVQWGYKPWERQLDEFEVATRMIRADYCYTGQSFTQNGTHLQVQDRYHINTFLRSEDPNEAVWTTTGVRCLNTPRNATYTAPQVQCGGQTLPTCPADTSMSTYPDALFWTKLDAAI
;
A
#
# COMPACT_ATOMS: atom_id res chain seq x y z
N MET A 1 28.09 -19.03 -73.20
CA MET A 1 26.87 -18.80 -74.00
C MET A 1 25.70 -19.45 -73.28
N ASN A 2 24.59 -18.70 -73.17
CA ASN A 2 23.31 -19.09 -72.58
C ASN A 2 22.82 -20.50 -72.97
N VAL A 3 22.01 -21.14 -72.12
CA VAL A 3 20.55 -21.35 -72.34
C VAL A 3 20.00 -22.47 -71.41
N ARG A 4 19.07 -22.05 -70.52
CA ARG A 4 17.76 -22.62 -70.08
C ARG A 4 17.56 -24.14 -69.86
N ASN A 5 16.92 -24.49 -68.72
CA ASN A 5 15.55 -25.09 -68.61
C ASN A 5 15.30 -25.53 -67.15
N LEU A 6 14.38 -24.91 -66.40
CA LEU A 6 12.92 -25.17 -66.27
C LEU A 6 12.55 -26.31 -65.30
N VAL A 7 12.02 -25.94 -64.13
CA VAL A 7 11.03 -26.72 -63.35
C VAL A 7 9.99 -25.72 -62.83
N PRO A 8 8.67 -26.01 -62.90
CA PRO A 8 7.63 -24.99 -62.78
C PRO A 8 7.25 -24.70 -61.31
N PHE A 9 7.10 -23.41 -61.01
CA PHE A 9 6.46 -22.90 -59.80
C PHE A 9 4.96 -22.76 -60.06
N VAL A 10 4.13 -23.44 -59.26
CA VAL A 10 2.70 -23.18 -59.17
C VAL A 10 2.52 -21.94 -58.29
N ILE A 11 1.85 -20.94 -58.87
CA ILE A 11 1.48 -19.68 -58.25
C ILE A 11 0.23 -19.93 -57.40
N LEU A 12 0.33 -19.71 -56.09
CA LEU A 12 -0.84 -19.45 -55.26
C LEU A 12 -0.74 -18.01 -54.77
N SER A 13 -1.59 -17.17 -55.36
CA SER A 13 -1.76 -15.76 -55.08
C SER A 13 -2.33 -15.55 -53.68
N ALA A 14 -1.56 -14.90 -52.80
CA ALA A 14 -2.06 -14.26 -51.59
C ALA A 14 -2.04 -12.75 -51.81
N ALA A 15 -3.22 -12.14 -51.72
CA ALA A 15 -3.40 -10.69 -51.77
C ALA A 15 -2.83 -10.06 -50.49
N PHE A 16 -1.88 -9.14 -50.64
CA PHE A 16 -1.52 -8.21 -49.57
C PHE A 16 -2.51 -7.04 -49.62
N ALA A 17 -3.46 -7.04 -48.70
CA ALA A 17 -4.17 -5.84 -48.30
C ALA A 17 -3.58 -5.38 -46.96
N VAL A 18 -3.29 -4.08 -46.91
CA VAL A 18 -2.72 -3.34 -45.78
C VAL A 18 -3.67 -3.40 -44.59
N GLY A 19 -3.19 -3.88 -43.45
CA GLY A 19 -3.81 -3.69 -42.14
C GLY A 19 -2.73 -3.15 -41.21
N CYS A 20 -2.89 -1.89 -40.79
CA CYS A 20 -2.21 -1.39 -39.60
C CYS A 20 -2.80 -2.16 -38.42
N ASP A 21 -1.99 -2.94 -37.70
CA ASP A 21 -2.38 -3.37 -36.35
C ASP A 21 -2.29 -2.14 -35.46
N GLU A 22 -3.45 -1.59 -35.11
CA GLU A 22 -3.61 -0.79 -33.90
C GLU A 22 -3.38 -1.75 -32.71
N MET A 23 -2.49 -1.37 -31.81
CA MET A 23 -2.35 -2.05 -30.52
C MET A 23 -3.60 -1.74 -29.69
N ASP A 24 -4.60 -2.61 -29.79
CA ASP A 24 -5.66 -2.74 -28.81
C ASP A 24 -5.12 -3.50 -27.59
N GLU A 25 -4.73 -2.78 -26.55
CA GLU A 25 -4.69 -3.35 -25.20
C GLU A 25 -4.85 -2.24 -24.15
N PHE A 26 -6.07 -1.72 -24.05
CA PHE A 26 -6.53 -1.01 -22.86
C PHE A 26 -8.05 -1.06 -22.79
N ASP A 27 -8.60 -2.26 -22.59
CA ASP A 27 -9.98 -2.39 -22.09
C ASP A 27 -10.14 -3.75 -21.39
N ALA A 28 -9.60 -3.78 -20.17
CA ALA A 28 -10.18 -4.57 -19.09
C ALA A 28 -10.61 -3.56 -18.01
N VAL A 29 -11.70 -2.84 -18.28
CA VAL A 29 -12.49 -2.23 -17.21
C VAL A 29 -13.23 -3.40 -16.57
N ASP A 30 -12.61 -3.96 -15.54
CA ASP A 30 -13.18 -5.03 -14.73
C ASP A 30 -14.48 -4.52 -14.09
N GLU A 31 -15.53 -5.34 -14.09
CA GLU A 31 -16.77 -5.03 -13.36
C GLU A 31 -16.56 -5.04 -11.83
N ASP A 32 -15.33 -5.37 -11.37
CA ASP A 32 -14.87 -5.38 -9.98
C ASP A 32 -14.32 -4.02 -9.47
N LEU A 33 -14.49 -2.93 -10.24
CA LEU A 33 -14.11 -1.59 -9.77
C LEU A 33 -14.86 -1.17 -8.48
N GLY A 34 -16.00 -1.78 -8.18
CA GLY A 34 -16.74 -1.58 -6.92
C GLY A 34 -15.91 -1.97 -5.70
N ALA A 35 -15.39 -3.21 -5.64
CA ALA A 35 -14.60 -3.72 -4.52
C ALA A 35 -13.25 -2.99 -4.36
N VAL A 36 -12.71 -2.42 -5.44
CA VAL A 36 -11.48 -1.63 -5.43
C VAL A 36 -11.73 -0.19 -4.97
N MET A 37 -12.88 0.42 -5.33
CA MET A 37 -13.23 1.79 -4.94
C MET A 37 -13.58 1.96 -3.45
N LEU A 38 -13.99 0.88 -2.78
CA LEU A 38 -14.44 0.87 -1.38
C LEU A 38 -13.27 0.73 -0.38
N ARG A 39 -12.04 0.59 -0.87
CA ARG A 39 -10.89 0.42 0.01
C ARG A 39 -10.45 1.74 0.65
N PRO A 40 -9.95 1.72 1.90
CA PRO A 40 -9.44 2.89 2.59
C PRO A 40 -8.38 3.71 1.85
N GLY A 41 -8.72 4.96 1.55
CA GLY A 41 -7.71 6.01 1.39
C GLY A 41 -7.14 6.22 -0.02
N SER A 42 -7.92 6.10 -1.09
CA SER A 42 -7.61 6.83 -2.35
C SER A 42 -8.15 8.26 -2.33
N GLY A 43 -9.08 8.57 -1.42
CA GLY A 43 -9.87 9.81 -1.46
C GLY A 43 -10.95 9.76 -2.55
N THR A 44 -11.76 10.81 -2.67
CA THR A 44 -12.90 10.85 -3.61
C THR A 44 -12.51 10.94 -5.10
N ALA A 45 -11.21 10.90 -5.43
CA ALA A 45 -10.70 11.16 -6.78
C ALA A 45 -9.87 9.99 -7.38
N GLY A 46 -9.80 8.85 -6.69
CA GLY A 46 -8.90 7.75 -7.08
C GLY A 46 -7.42 8.09 -6.83
N GLY A 47 -6.56 7.06 -6.77
CA GLY A 47 -5.12 7.23 -6.59
C GLY A 47 -4.48 6.19 -5.67
N VAL A 48 -3.23 6.42 -5.26
CA VAL A 48 -2.50 5.48 -4.39
C VAL A 48 -3.16 5.37 -3.01
N TRP A 49 -3.55 4.14 -2.64
CA TRP A 49 -4.18 3.79 -1.38
C TRP A 49 -3.26 3.98 -0.17
N LEU A 50 -3.84 4.25 1.01
CA LEU A 50 -3.09 4.25 2.28
C LEU A 50 -2.63 2.83 2.63
N ASN A 51 -3.56 1.89 2.50
CA ASN A 51 -3.37 0.46 2.73
C ASN A 51 -4.33 -0.32 1.84
N THR A 52 -4.05 -1.60 1.63
CA THR A 52 -4.83 -2.47 0.73
C THR A 52 -5.20 -3.81 1.39
N SER A 53 -5.15 -3.89 2.72
CA SER A 53 -5.52 -5.10 3.43
C SER A 53 -7.04 -5.21 3.49
N SER A 54 -7.57 -6.36 3.11
CA SER A 54 -8.99 -6.70 3.20
C SER A 54 -9.21 -8.18 3.51
N ILE A 55 -10.42 -8.48 3.96
CA ILE A 55 -10.94 -9.84 4.11
C ILE A 55 -12.24 -9.86 3.30
N GLY A 56 -12.21 -10.53 2.14
CA GLY A 56 -13.27 -10.34 1.13
C GLY A 56 -13.37 -8.87 0.70
N ALA A 57 -14.60 -8.37 0.62
CA ALA A 57 -14.90 -6.97 0.36
C ALA A 57 -14.63 -6.05 1.57
N THR A 58 -14.53 -6.61 2.79
CA THR A 58 -14.40 -5.82 4.01
C THR A 58 -12.96 -5.32 4.20
N PRO A 59 -12.71 -4.00 4.14
CA PRO A 59 -11.39 -3.48 4.37
C PRO A 59 -11.01 -3.57 5.85
N PHE A 60 -9.75 -3.86 6.12
CA PHE A 60 -9.29 -4.11 7.47
C PHE A 60 -7.81 -3.73 7.57
N SER A 61 -7.43 -2.87 8.52
CA SER A 61 -6.06 -2.33 8.57
C SER A 61 -5.36 -2.47 9.91
N GLU A 62 -6.13 -2.58 11.01
CA GLU A 62 -5.58 -2.54 12.36
C GLU A 62 -6.38 -3.38 13.36
N LEU A 63 -5.66 -4.01 14.30
CA LEU A 63 -6.21 -4.86 15.36
C LEU A 63 -5.93 -4.27 16.73
N ASP A 64 -6.92 -4.28 17.60
CA ASP A 64 -6.71 -4.08 19.02
C ASP A 64 -6.30 -5.41 19.68
N LEU A 65 -5.03 -5.52 20.09
CA LEU A 65 -4.45 -6.73 20.69
C LEU A 65 -4.97 -7.00 22.12
N SER A 66 -5.77 -6.11 22.70
CA SER A 66 -6.47 -6.37 23.96
C SER A 66 -7.85 -7.00 23.78
N GLY A 67 -8.26 -7.25 22.54
CA GLY A 67 -9.52 -7.92 22.19
C GLY A 67 -10.74 -7.01 22.24
N GLN A 68 -10.55 -5.69 22.15
CA GLN A 68 -11.65 -4.75 21.96
C GLN A 68 -12.04 -4.65 20.47
N VAL A 69 -13.31 -4.36 20.20
CA VAL A 69 -13.75 -4.02 18.84
C VAL A 69 -13.09 -2.71 18.42
N HIS A 70 -12.46 -2.69 17.27
CA HIS A 70 -11.81 -1.52 16.71
C HIS A 70 -11.96 -1.53 15.19
N LYS A 71 -12.57 -0.47 14.64
CA LYS A 71 -12.84 -0.32 13.20
C LYS A 71 -13.46 -1.57 12.56
N GLY A 72 -14.55 -2.06 13.14
CA GLY A 72 -15.28 -3.20 12.60
C GLY A 72 -14.60 -4.56 12.80
N ALA A 73 -13.46 -4.65 13.48
CA ALA A 73 -12.80 -5.92 13.77
C ALA A 73 -12.50 -6.10 15.26
N GLN A 74 -12.67 -7.32 15.76
CA GLN A 74 -12.21 -7.73 17.09
C GLN A 74 -11.21 -8.87 16.95
N PHE A 75 -10.03 -8.70 17.55
CA PHE A 75 -9.06 -9.79 17.66
C PHE A 75 -9.46 -10.73 18.81
N THR A 76 -9.84 -11.97 18.51
CA THR A 76 -10.35 -12.91 19.51
C THR A 76 -9.28 -13.89 20.00
N GLY A 77 -8.22 -14.11 19.23
CA GLY A 77 -7.09 -14.91 19.68
C GLY A 77 -6.10 -15.26 18.57
N ALA A 78 -5.04 -15.97 18.95
CA ALA A 78 -4.15 -16.61 18.00
C ALA A 78 -3.64 -17.95 18.54
N GLN A 79 -3.28 -18.84 17.64
CA GLN A 79 -2.70 -20.13 17.91
C GLN A 79 -1.41 -20.32 17.14
N LEU A 80 -0.40 -20.90 17.79
CA LEU A 80 0.87 -21.26 17.18
C LEU A 80 0.96 -22.77 16.98
N LEU A 81 1.45 -23.17 15.80
CA LEU A 81 1.76 -24.56 15.53
C LEU A 81 3.14 -24.91 16.11
N ARG A 82 3.20 -25.95 16.94
CA ARG A 82 4.43 -26.45 17.56
C ARG A 82 4.81 -27.83 17.01
N PRO A 83 6.09 -28.24 17.14
CA PRO A 83 6.53 -29.57 16.74
C PRO A 83 5.61 -30.68 17.30
N GLY A 84 5.33 -31.69 16.47
CA GLY A 84 4.37 -32.73 16.80
C GLY A 84 2.91 -32.38 16.48
N ASN A 85 2.68 -31.34 15.66
CA ASN A 85 1.35 -30.88 15.24
C ASN A 85 0.46 -30.44 16.42
N VAL A 86 1.07 -29.75 17.39
CA VAL A 86 0.39 -29.29 18.61
C VAL A 86 0.09 -27.81 18.49
N TRP A 87 -1.19 -27.44 18.59
CA TRP A 87 -1.63 -26.06 18.63
C TRP A 87 -1.58 -25.53 20.07
N VAL A 88 -0.97 -24.36 20.25
CA VAL A 88 -0.91 -23.67 21.54
C VAL A 88 -1.47 -22.26 21.42
N ASN A 89 -2.28 -21.86 22.40
CA ASN A 89 -2.87 -20.53 22.41
C ASN A 89 -1.82 -19.47 22.77
N VAL A 90 -1.81 -18.38 22.01
CA VAL A 90 -1.02 -17.19 22.28
C VAL A 90 -1.64 -16.45 23.45
N THR A 91 -0.85 -16.13 24.47
CA THR A 91 -1.30 -15.40 25.66
C THR A 91 -1.25 -13.88 25.49
N SER A 92 -0.36 -13.39 24.64
CA SER A 92 -0.27 -11.97 24.27
C SER A 92 0.56 -11.78 23.00
N GLY A 93 0.13 -10.88 22.13
CA GLY A 93 0.90 -10.42 20.97
C GLY A 93 1.60 -9.08 21.25
N ALA A 94 2.67 -8.81 20.52
CA ALA A 94 3.31 -7.50 20.45
C ALA A 94 3.99 -7.32 19.09
N VAL A 95 4.40 -6.10 18.79
CA VAL A 95 5.39 -5.84 17.75
C VAL A 95 6.60 -5.19 18.39
N LYS A 96 7.79 -5.68 18.05
CA LYS A 96 9.05 -5.04 18.40
C LYS A 96 9.69 -4.55 17.12
N ASP A 97 9.74 -3.23 16.96
CA ASP A 97 10.05 -2.58 15.69
C ASP A 97 9.11 -3.11 14.58
N GLY A 98 9.63 -3.66 13.48
CA GLY A 98 8.84 -4.30 12.42
C GLY A 98 8.73 -5.83 12.54
N ILE A 99 8.90 -6.40 13.74
CA ILE A 99 8.88 -7.85 13.97
C ILE A 99 7.73 -8.22 14.91
N LEU A 100 6.84 -9.12 14.46
CA LEU A 100 5.80 -9.70 15.31
C LEU A 100 6.40 -10.59 16.40
N GLU A 101 5.87 -10.46 17.61
CA GLU A 101 6.14 -11.32 18.76
C GLU A 101 4.84 -11.93 19.27
N ALA A 102 4.86 -13.23 19.55
CA ALA A 102 3.75 -13.94 20.19
C ALA A 102 4.26 -14.68 21.42
N LYS A 103 3.62 -14.43 22.56
CA LYS A 103 3.96 -15.06 23.84
C LYS A 103 3.08 -16.27 24.07
N VAL A 104 3.68 -17.39 24.49
CA VAL A 104 2.98 -18.59 24.97
C VAL A 104 3.58 -18.96 26.32
N GLY A 105 2.79 -18.79 27.39
CA GLY A 105 3.30 -18.93 28.75
C GLY A 105 4.43 -17.93 29.00
N THR A 106 5.66 -18.40 29.21
CA THR A 106 6.85 -17.55 29.39
C THR A 106 7.74 -17.42 28.16
N THR A 107 7.45 -18.18 27.09
CA THR A 107 8.26 -18.21 25.87
C THR A 107 7.74 -17.18 24.87
N ILE A 108 8.66 -16.47 24.20
CA ILE A 108 8.34 -15.53 23.13
C ILE A 108 8.81 -16.11 21.80
N TYR A 109 7.88 -16.23 20.86
CA TYR A 109 8.11 -16.63 19.48
C TYR A 109 8.11 -15.40 18.57
N ARG A 110 8.93 -15.39 17.52
CA ARG A 110 9.13 -14.20 16.68
C ARG A 110 9.34 -14.56 15.23
N GLY A 111 9.01 -13.64 14.33
CA GLY A 111 9.37 -13.76 12.92
C GLY A 111 8.96 -15.11 12.31
N ALA A 112 9.94 -15.88 11.84
CA ALA A 112 9.75 -17.19 11.24
C ALA A 112 9.03 -18.21 12.15
N ASP A 113 9.12 -18.09 13.48
CA ASP A 113 8.41 -18.99 14.42
C ASP A 113 6.88 -18.87 14.31
N LEU A 114 6.39 -17.78 13.71
CA LEU A 114 4.96 -17.48 13.59
C LEU A 114 4.38 -17.95 12.26
N VAL A 115 5.20 -18.47 11.34
CA VAL A 115 4.71 -19.03 10.07
C VAL A 115 3.81 -20.23 10.37
N GLY A 116 2.63 -20.25 9.75
CA GLY A 116 1.58 -21.23 10.00
C GLY A 116 0.71 -20.92 11.22
N SER A 117 0.98 -19.85 11.97
CA SER A 117 0.07 -19.40 13.04
C SER A 117 -1.30 -19.02 12.49
N ARG A 118 -2.33 -19.24 13.31
CA ARG A 118 -3.73 -18.93 13.02
C ARG A 118 -4.19 -17.81 13.93
N TRP A 119 -4.84 -16.81 13.37
CA TRP A 119 -5.28 -15.61 14.06
C TRP A 119 -6.79 -15.53 13.87
N GLN A 120 -7.52 -15.54 14.97
CA GLN A 120 -8.97 -15.50 14.98
C GLN A 120 -9.44 -14.05 15.17
N LEU A 121 -10.37 -13.64 14.33
CA LEU A 121 -11.01 -12.34 14.39
C LEU A 121 -12.52 -12.52 14.24
N THR A 122 -13.27 -11.56 14.77
CA THR A 122 -14.69 -11.37 14.44
C THR A 122 -14.82 -10.03 13.75
N LEU A 123 -15.38 -10.04 12.54
CA LEU A 123 -15.75 -8.84 11.79
C LEU A 123 -17.17 -8.43 12.16
N PHE A 124 -17.43 -7.14 12.29
CA PHE A 124 -18.73 -6.56 12.67
C PHE A 124 -19.27 -5.73 11.53
N ASN A 125 -20.50 -6.01 11.11
CA ASN A 125 -21.13 -5.51 9.89
C ASN A 125 -20.18 -5.57 8.66
N PRO A 126 -19.53 -6.72 8.38
CA PRO A 126 -18.83 -6.89 7.12
C PRO A 126 -19.80 -6.76 5.94
N ASP A 127 -19.33 -6.18 4.84
CA ASP A 127 -20.01 -6.26 3.53
C ASP A 127 -19.84 -7.70 3.03
N THR A 128 -20.91 -8.49 3.17
CA THR A 128 -20.95 -9.94 2.89
C THR A 128 -21.63 -10.29 1.59
N ASP A 129 -22.46 -9.40 1.03
CA ASP A 129 -23.06 -9.60 -0.29
C ASP A 129 -22.29 -8.89 -1.41
N GLY A 130 -21.29 -8.07 -1.06
CA GLY A 130 -20.33 -7.46 -1.97
C GLY A 130 -20.90 -6.29 -2.76
N ASP A 131 -22.01 -5.70 -2.32
CA ASP A 131 -22.66 -4.59 -3.01
C ASP A 131 -22.08 -3.21 -2.64
N GLY A 132 -21.22 -3.18 -1.62
CA GLY A 132 -20.52 -2.01 -1.16
C GLY A 132 -21.27 -1.11 -0.19
N ASP A 133 -22.43 -1.55 0.29
CA ASP A 133 -23.08 -0.98 1.46
C ASP A 133 -22.91 -1.88 2.70
N HIS A 134 -23.59 -1.51 3.79
CA HIS A 134 -23.47 -2.19 5.08
C HIS A 134 -24.89 -2.26 5.69
N ASP A 135 -25.80 -2.92 4.99
CA ASP A 135 -27.23 -2.89 5.26
C ASP A 135 -27.74 -4.10 6.06
N ALA A 136 -29.04 -4.36 6.00
CA ALA A 136 -29.69 -5.44 6.75
C ALA A 136 -29.53 -6.82 6.09
N ASN A 137 -28.99 -6.89 4.89
CA ASN A 137 -28.71 -8.13 4.16
C ASN A 137 -27.35 -8.71 4.56
N ASP A 138 -26.50 -7.90 5.18
CA ASP A 138 -25.24 -8.34 5.73
C ASP A 138 -25.35 -9.14 7.02
N GLU A 139 -24.45 -10.10 7.19
CA GLU A 139 -24.29 -10.76 8.48
C GLU A 139 -23.79 -9.76 9.53
N PRO A 140 -24.41 -9.71 10.72
CA PRO A 140 -24.03 -8.73 11.75
C PRO A 140 -22.60 -8.97 12.26
N GLU A 141 -22.18 -10.24 12.30
CA GLU A 141 -20.86 -10.65 12.75
C GLU A 141 -20.39 -11.90 11.99
N VAL A 142 -19.13 -11.91 11.53
CA VAL A 142 -18.51 -13.06 10.85
C VAL A 142 -17.18 -13.39 11.50
N ASP A 143 -17.01 -14.64 11.92
CA ASP A 143 -15.73 -15.14 12.43
C ASP A 143 -14.80 -15.52 11.26
N VAL A 144 -13.60 -14.97 11.27
CA VAL A 144 -12.59 -15.16 10.22
C VAL A 144 -11.27 -15.63 10.81
N GLU A 145 -10.54 -16.45 10.06
CA GLU A 145 -9.20 -16.92 10.42
C GLU A 145 -8.17 -16.42 9.42
N LEU A 146 -7.16 -15.69 9.92
CA LEU A 146 -5.98 -15.35 9.14
C LEU A 146 -4.84 -16.32 9.46
N ARG A 147 -4.03 -16.62 8.44
CA ARG A 147 -2.81 -17.43 8.57
C ARG A 147 -1.59 -16.64 8.13
N ILE A 148 -0.51 -16.71 8.90
CA ILE A 148 0.80 -16.25 8.40
C ILE A 148 1.36 -17.31 7.45
N ALA A 149 1.31 -17.03 6.17
CA ALA A 149 1.77 -17.94 5.11
C ALA A 149 3.28 -17.90 4.92
N SER A 150 3.87 -16.70 5.02
CA SER A 150 5.29 -16.51 4.79
C SER A 150 5.89 -15.44 5.70
N PHE A 151 7.21 -15.52 5.86
CA PHE A 151 8.03 -14.55 6.59
C PHE A 151 9.31 -14.30 5.81
N GLN A 152 9.68 -13.03 5.67
CA GLN A 152 10.95 -12.61 5.11
C GLN A 152 11.63 -11.59 6.03
N GLN A 153 12.82 -11.92 6.51
CA GLN A 153 13.65 -10.97 7.23
C GLN A 153 14.30 -9.98 6.25
N ILE A 154 14.06 -8.68 6.43
CA ILE A 154 14.67 -7.62 5.60
C ILE A 154 15.90 -7.04 6.30
N SER A 155 15.78 -6.76 7.59
CA SER A 155 16.88 -6.29 8.45
C SER A 155 16.61 -6.70 9.90
N ALA A 156 17.54 -6.45 10.83
CA ALA A 156 17.35 -6.80 12.24
C ALA A 156 16.08 -6.19 12.89
N ARG A 157 15.53 -5.11 12.32
CA ARG A 157 14.37 -4.37 12.83
C ARG A 157 13.18 -4.33 11.86
N GLU A 158 13.24 -5.09 10.77
CA GLU A 158 12.19 -5.11 9.74
C GLU A 158 12.03 -6.52 9.15
N ALA A 159 10.78 -6.98 9.10
CA ALA A 159 10.39 -8.16 8.36
C ALA A 159 9.07 -7.93 7.62
N HIS A 160 8.93 -8.66 6.52
CA HIS A 160 7.71 -8.71 5.73
C HIS A 160 7.02 -10.04 5.96
N TYR A 161 5.69 -10.01 6.02
CA TYR A 161 4.84 -11.17 6.25
C TYR A 161 3.80 -11.27 5.14
N THR A 162 3.40 -12.49 4.79
CA THR A 162 2.18 -12.70 4.00
C THR A 162 1.12 -13.27 4.93
N PHE A 163 -0.01 -12.58 5.02
CA PHE A 163 -1.21 -13.10 5.66
C PHE A 163 -2.19 -13.56 4.58
N GLU A 164 -2.83 -14.70 4.82
CA GLU A 164 -3.85 -15.29 3.96
C GLU A 164 -5.12 -15.55 4.77
N THR A 165 -6.26 -15.51 4.10
CA THR A 165 -7.56 -15.94 4.60
C THR A 165 -8.16 -16.96 3.64
N VAL A 166 -9.31 -17.53 4.00
CA VAL A 166 -10.14 -18.33 3.09
C VAL A 166 -11.32 -17.48 2.64
N ASP A 167 -11.59 -17.44 1.34
CA ASP A 167 -12.79 -16.77 0.76
C ASP A 167 -14.03 -17.67 0.86
N ASP A 168 -15.18 -17.16 0.40
CA ASP A 168 -16.47 -17.86 0.50
C ASP A 168 -16.54 -19.12 -0.37
N GLU A 169 -15.73 -19.19 -1.44
CA GLU A 169 -15.55 -20.38 -2.26
C GLU A 169 -14.58 -21.42 -1.67
N GLY A 170 -13.91 -21.10 -0.56
CA GLY A 170 -12.96 -21.96 0.10
C GLY A 170 -11.53 -21.90 -0.44
N ASN A 171 -11.22 -20.92 -1.30
CA ASN A 171 -9.87 -20.68 -1.78
C ASN A 171 -9.03 -19.92 -0.75
N VAL A 172 -7.74 -20.20 -0.75
CA VAL A 172 -6.78 -19.44 0.07
C VAL A 172 -6.37 -18.19 -0.69
N VAL A 173 -6.69 -17.02 -0.15
CA VAL A 173 -6.44 -15.72 -0.79
C VAL A 173 -5.56 -14.84 0.11
N PRO A 174 -4.67 -14.01 -0.47
CA PRO A 174 -3.87 -13.07 0.30
C PRO A 174 -4.72 -11.93 0.86
N VAL A 175 -4.38 -11.46 2.07
CA VAL A 175 -5.03 -10.30 2.70
C VAL A 175 -4.65 -8.99 2.00
N CYS A 176 -3.44 -8.90 1.44
CA CYS A 176 -2.97 -7.71 0.74
C CYS A 176 -3.09 -7.85 -0.77
N ASP A 177 -3.37 -6.75 -1.47
CA ASP A 177 -3.09 -6.66 -2.91
C ASP A 177 -1.62 -6.88 -3.25
N ALA A 178 -1.38 -7.24 -4.51
CA ALA A 178 -0.04 -7.33 -5.07
C ALA A 178 0.61 -5.94 -5.15
N ASP A 179 1.85 -5.83 -4.68
CA ASP A 179 2.68 -4.66 -4.96
C ASP A 179 3.19 -4.66 -6.42
N THR A 180 3.96 -3.63 -6.81
CA THR A 180 4.50 -3.51 -8.17
C THR A 180 5.46 -4.63 -8.58
N ALA A 181 5.92 -5.46 -7.64
CA ALA A 181 6.72 -6.64 -7.88
C ALA A 181 5.91 -7.94 -7.78
N GLY A 182 4.57 -7.86 -7.68
CA GLY A 182 3.68 -9.03 -7.56
C GLY A 182 3.64 -9.64 -6.17
N ARG A 183 4.11 -8.94 -5.12
CA ARG A 183 4.18 -9.49 -3.75
C ARG A 183 2.99 -9.05 -2.92
N HIS A 184 2.42 -9.98 -2.17
CA HIS A 184 1.30 -9.76 -1.24
C HIS A 184 1.81 -9.65 0.21
N THR A 185 2.78 -8.77 0.44
CA THR A 185 3.45 -8.67 1.73
C THR A 185 2.97 -7.48 2.56
N MET A 186 3.14 -7.56 3.86
CA MET A 186 2.87 -6.47 4.81
C MET A 186 3.96 -6.32 5.86
N VAL A 187 4.01 -5.14 6.46
CA VAL A 187 4.85 -4.81 7.62
C VAL A 187 3.96 -4.57 8.84
N PRO A 188 4.21 -5.23 9.98
CA PRO A 188 3.52 -4.94 11.22
C PRO A 188 4.02 -3.62 11.83
N ILE A 189 3.13 -2.73 12.22
CA ILE A 189 3.46 -1.48 12.92
C ILE A 189 2.67 -1.44 14.23
N LYS A 190 3.37 -1.20 15.35
CA LYS A 190 2.72 -1.07 16.65
C LYS A 190 2.21 0.33 16.93
N ASP A 191 1.21 0.33 17.79
CA ASP A 191 0.70 1.48 18.54
C ASP A 191 0.27 2.67 17.66
N VAL A 192 -0.23 2.39 16.46
CA VAL A 192 -0.71 3.40 15.51
C VAL A 192 -2.15 3.10 15.09
N THR A 193 -2.94 4.16 14.94
CA THR A 193 -4.24 4.14 14.26
C THR A 193 -4.22 5.18 13.14
N VAL A 194 -4.85 4.87 12.03
CA VAL A 194 -4.87 5.75 10.84
C VAL A 194 -6.30 6.16 10.52
N ASN A 195 -6.59 7.45 10.39
CA ASN A 195 -7.84 7.89 9.81
C ASN A 195 -7.78 7.65 8.29
N GLU A 196 -8.57 6.72 7.81
CA GLU A 196 -8.53 6.20 6.45
C GLU A 196 -9.03 7.19 5.39
N VAL A 197 -9.85 8.16 5.79
CA VAL A 197 -10.32 9.24 4.92
C VAL A 197 -9.25 10.30 4.74
N THR A 198 -8.60 10.71 5.84
CA THR A 198 -7.70 11.88 5.86
C THR A 198 -6.21 11.53 5.79
N GLY A 199 -5.86 10.26 5.95
CA GLY A 199 -4.49 9.77 6.10
C GLY A 199 -3.80 10.18 7.40
N LYS A 200 -4.52 10.81 8.34
CA LYS A 200 -3.96 11.27 9.61
C LYS A 200 -3.65 10.09 10.53
N MET A 201 -2.45 10.05 11.08
CA MET A 201 -2.00 9.03 12.02
C MET A 201 -2.06 9.54 13.46
N ALA A 202 -2.37 8.64 14.38
CA ALA A 202 -2.30 8.91 15.81
C ALA A 202 -1.72 7.71 16.54
N LYS A 203 -1.12 7.97 17.71
CA LYS A 203 -0.70 6.88 18.60
C LYS A 203 -1.94 6.26 19.26
N ARG A 204 -2.02 4.95 19.24
CA ARG A 204 -3.05 4.17 19.94
C ARG A 204 -2.40 2.93 20.54
N SER A 205 -2.33 2.84 21.87
CA SER A 205 -1.66 1.71 22.52
C SER A 205 -2.36 0.37 22.25
N ASN A 206 -1.57 -0.71 22.19
CA ASN A 206 -2.03 -2.08 21.94
C ASN A 206 -2.64 -2.29 20.55
N THR A 207 -2.36 -1.41 19.59
CA THR A 207 -2.81 -1.57 18.21
C THR A 207 -1.72 -2.18 17.34
N LEU A 208 -2.08 -3.20 16.56
CA LEU A 208 -1.27 -3.76 15.49
C LEU A 208 -1.84 -3.29 14.16
N TYR A 209 -1.09 -2.46 13.44
CA TYR A 209 -1.41 -2.05 12.08
C TYR A 209 -0.71 -2.99 11.09
N LEU A 210 -1.45 -3.50 10.12
CA LEU A 210 -0.98 -4.43 9.09
C LEU A 210 -0.76 -3.67 7.78
N ALA A 211 0.42 -3.10 7.58
CA ALA A 211 0.69 -2.22 6.44
C ALA A 211 1.11 -3.00 5.19
N CYS A 212 0.19 -3.21 4.25
CA CYS A 212 0.49 -3.82 2.96
C CYS A 212 1.51 -3.00 2.17
N THR A 213 2.43 -3.68 1.50
CA THR A 213 3.52 -3.07 0.71
C THR A 213 3.05 -2.53 -0.64
N SER A 214 1.84 -2.89 -1.06
CA SER A 214 1.07 -2.28 -2.14
C SER A 214 0.53 -0.89 -1.77
N GLY A 215 0.26 -0.64 -0.47
CA GLY A 215 -0.24 0.63 0.05
C GLY A 215 0.86 1.61 0.47
N ALA A 216 0.53 2.89 0.60
CA ALA A 216 1.49 3.96 0.92
C ALA A 216 2.21 3.76 2.26
N ILE A 217 1.54 3.21 3.27
CA ILE A 217 2.12 3.01 4.60
C ILE A 217 3.21 1.93 4.56
N GLY A 218 2.95 0.79 3.91
CA GLY A 218 3.95 -0.26 3.73
C GLY A 218 5.09 0.19 2.81
N LYS A 219 4.77 0.92 1.73
CA LYS A 219 5.77 1.54 0.84
C LYS A 219 6.70 2.49 1.58
N ALA A 220 6.19 3.31 2.50
CA ALA A 220 7.02 4.23 3.28
C ALA A 220 8.08 3.48 4.08
N VAL A 221 7.71 2.34 4.70
CA VAL A 221 8.68 1.47 5.38
C VAL A 221 9.69 0.90 4.40
N GLN A 222 9.25 0.38 3.25
CA GLN A 222 10.13 -0.18 2.21
C GLN A 222 11.12 0.86 1.67
N TRP A 223 10.73 2.13 1.60
CA TRP A 223 11.58 3.25 1.18
C TRP A 223 12.54 3.72 2.28
N GLY A 224 12.54 3.04 3.44
CA GLY A 224 13.43 3.28 4.57
C GLY A 224 12.85 4.19 5.65
N TYR A 225 11.65 4.73 5.47
CA TYR A 225 10.99 5.60 6.44
C TYR A 225 10.27 4.75 7.49
N LYS A 226 11.00 4.38 8.53
CA LYS A 226 10.52 3.43 9.55
C LYS A 226 9.91 4.16 10.76
N PRO A 227 8.68 3.83 11.18
CA PRO A 227 8.01 4.49 12.31
C PRO A 227 8.63 4.17 13.68
N TRP A 228 9.46 3.12 13.78
CA TRP A 228 10.22 2.77 14.99
C TRP A 228 11.62 3.43 15.06
N GLU A 229 11.97 4.26 14.08
CA GLU A 229 13.22 5.03 14.03
C GLU A 229 12.98 6.54 14.01
N ARG A 230 11.71 6.96 13.85
CA ARG A 230 11.32 8.35 13.59
C ARG A 230 10.08 8.72 14.39
N GLN A 231 9.78 10.00 14.43
CA GLN A 231 8.52 10.46 15.01
C GLN A 231 7.36 10.07 14.10
N LEU A 232 6.17 9.87 14.69
CA LEU A 232 5.01 9.41 13.94
C LEU A 232 4.53 10.44 12.90
N ASP A 233 4.64 11.72 13.20
CA ASP A 233 4.34 12.82 12.28
C ASP A 233 5.31 12.85 11.09
N GLU A 234 6.60 12.59 11.31
CA GLU A 234 7.58 12.44 10.23
C GLU A 234 7.27 11.24 9.31
N PHE A 235 6.87 10.10 9.89
CA PHE A 235 6.42 8.92 9.13
C PHE A 235 5.13 9.21 8.36
N GLU A 236 4.18 9.92 8.96
CA GLU A 236 2.95 10.35 8.28
C GLU A 236 3.27 11.18 7.03
N VAL A 237 4.20 12.14 7.12
CA VAL A 237 4.62 12.95 5.96
C VAL A 237 5.18 12.08 4.84
N ALA A 238 5.93 11.01 5.14
CA ALA A 238 6.40 10.09 4.12
C ALA A 238 5.25 9.43 3.35
N THR A 239 4.18 9.04 4.04
CA THR A 239 2.99 8.45 3.40
C THR A 239 2.21 9.46 2.58
N ARG A 240 2.09 10.71 3.06
CA ARG A 240 1.49 11.82 2.30
C ARG A 240 2.28 12.14 1.05
N MET A 241 3.61 12.18 1.16
CA MET A 241 4.52 12.35 0.04
C MET A 241 4.33 11.24 -0.99
N ILE A 242 4.28 9.96 -0.59
CA ILE A 242 4.06 8.83 -1.52
C ILE A 242 2.75 8.99 -2.29
N ARG A 243 1.70 9.47 -1.62
CA ARG A 243 0.37 9.67 -2.21
C ARG A 243 0.18 11.00 -2.93
N ALA A 244 1.20 11.85 -2.97
CA ALA A 244 1.05 13.23 -3.43
C ALA A 244 -0.13 13.96 -2.74
N ASP A 245 -0.37 13.70 -1.45
CA ASP A 245 -1.42 14.36 -0.67
C ASP A 245 -0.96 15.77 -0.26
N TYR A 246 -0.91 16.66 -1.26
CA TYR A 246 -0.33 17.99 -1.12
C TYR A 246 -1.06 18.85 -0.07
N CYS A 247 -2.34 18.60 0.15
CA CYS A 247 -3.19 19.37 1.04
C CYS A 247 -3.37 18.75 2.44
N TYR A 248 -2.83 17.54 2.67
CA TYR A 248 -2.95 16.82 3.94
C TYR A 248 -4.41 16.53 4.31
N THR A 249 -5.25 16.35 3.29
CA THR A 249 -6.68 16.10 3.43
C THR A 249 -7.03 14.64 3.19
N GLY A 250 -6.05 13.82 2.80
CA GLY A 250 -6.25 12.46 2.36
C GLY A 250 -6.50 12.32 0.87
N GLN A 251 -6.64 13.41 0.11
CA GLN A 251 -6.77 13.34 -1.34
C GLN A 251 -5.43 12.98 -2.00
N SER A 252 -5.42 11.93 -2.81
CA SER A 252 -4.25 11.53 -3.58
C SER A 252 -4.18 12.32 -4.89
N PHE A 253 -3.01 12.84 -5.26
CA PHE A 253 -2.77 13.47 -6.56
C PHE A 253 -1.74 12.67 -7.37
N THR A 254 -1.78 11.34 -7.24
CA THR A 254 -0.89 10.42 -7.96
C THR A 254 -1.62 9.11 -8.21
N GLN A 255 -1.13 8.35 -9.19
CA GLN A 255 -1.64 7.02 -9.53
C GLN A 255 -0.53 5.98 -9.45
N ASN A 256 -0.90 4.70 -9.39
CA ASN A 256 0.05 3.60 -9.47
C ASN A 256 0.91 3.71 -10.74
N GLY A 257 2.20 3.37 -10.62
CA GLY A 257 3.17 3.51 -11.71
C GLY A 257 3.75 4.92 -11.90
N THR A 258 3.31 5.94 -11.14
CA THR A 258 3.93 7.26 -11.24
C THR A 258 5.33 7.27 -10.62
N HIS A 259 6.34 7.53 -11.44
CA HIS A 259 7.73 7.62 -11.01
C HIS A 259 8.02 8.94 -10.30
N LEU A 260 8.86 8.90 -9.27
CA LEU A 260 9.32 10.09 -8.58
C LEU A 260 10.72 9.89 -8.01
N GLN A 261 11.43 10.99 -7.84
CA GLN A 261 12.69 11.02 -7.11
C GLN A 261 12.49 11.72 -5.77
N VAL A 262 13.19 11.24 -4.75
CA VAL A 262 13.15 11.80 -3.39
C VAL A 262 14.56 12.12 -2.93
N GLN A 263 14.73 13.33 -2.38
CA GLN A 263 15.81 13.65 -1.47
C GLN A 263 15.20 13.91 -0.10
N ASP A 264 15.80 13.35 0.94
CA ASP A 264 15.27 13.48 2.30
C ASP A 264 16.32 13.94 3.32
N ARG A 265 15.83 14.43 4.45
CA ARG A 265 16.63 14.91 5.58
C ARG A 265 17.42 13.79 6.27
N TYR A 266 16.96 12.56 6.17
CA TYR A 266 17.55 11.41 6.85
C TYR A 266 18.68 10.77 6.05
N HIS A 267 18.99 11.30 4.86
CA HIS A 267 20.00 10.77 3.94
C HIS A 267 19.74 9.32 3.53
N ILE A 268 18.47 8.90 3.45
CA ILE A 268 18.11 7.57 2.93
C ILE A 268 18.15 7.59 1.41
N ASN A 269 17.55 8.62 0.81
CA ASN A 269 17.42 8.81 -0.61
C ASN A 269 18.03 10.15 -1.03
N THR A 270 18.56 10.16 -2.23
CA THR A 270 19.05 11.35 -2.92
C THR A 270 18.62 11.28 -4.37
N PHE A 271 18.55 12.42 -5.04
CA PHE A 271 18.17 12.45 -6.45
C PHE A 271 19.21 11.73 -7.31
N LEU A 272 18.71 10.91 -8.22
CA LEU A 272 19.49 10.30 -9.29
C LEU A 272 19.78 11.33 -10.38
N ARG A 273 18.81 12.21 -10.68
CA ARG A 273 18.92 13.30 -11.65
C ARG A 273 18.48 14.60 -11.01
N SER A 274 19.46 15.42 -10.67
CA SER A 274 19.25 16.69 -9.98
C SER A 274 18.58 17.77 -10.85
N GLU A 275 18.67 17.61 -12.17
CA GLU A 275 18.14 18.48 -13.21
C GLU A 275 16.64 18.27 -13.48
N ASP A 276 16.08 17.16 -13.00
CA ASP A 276 14.67 16.85 -13.20
C ASP A 276 13.77 17.92 -12.54
N PRO A 277 12.56 18.16 -13.08
CA PRO A 277 11.68 19.20 -12.60
C PRO A 277 11.32 19.02 -11.12
N ASN A 278 11.43 20.10 -10.34
CA ASN A 278 10.94 20.13 -8.96
C ASN A 278 9.44 19.78 -8.94
N GLU A 279 9.05 18.91 -8.03
CA GLU A 279 7.65 18.61 -7.74
C GLU A 279 7.20 19.43 -6.54
N ALA A 280 7.63 19.04 -5.33
CA ALA A 280 7.14 19.62 -4.09
C ALA A 280 8.16 19.51 -2.94
N VAL A 281 7.96 20.33 -1.91
CA VAL A 281 8.73 20.29 -0.65
C VAL A 281 7.79 20.02 0.52
N TRP A 282 8.06 18.95 1.27
CA TRP A 282 7.19 18.36 2.28
C TRP A 282 7.69 18.61 3.70
N THR A 283 6.82 19.09 4.59
CA THR A 283 7.12 19.35 6.02
C THR A 283 6.04 18.74 6.92
N THR A 284 6.24 18.73 8.24
CA THR A 284 5.21 18.27 9.19
C THR A 284 3.98 19.19 9.24
N THR A 285 4.07 20.42 8.73
CA THR A 285 2.98 21.41 8.74
C THR A 285 2.29 21.57 7.38
N GLY A 286 2.73 20.83 6.35
CA GLY A 286 2.17 20.84 5.00
C GLY A 286 3.23 20.96 3.90
N VAL A 287 2.77 21.04 2.67
CA VAL A 287 3.63 21.30 1.51
C VAL A 287 4.00 22.78 1.45
N ARG A 288 5.30 23.08 1.33
CA ARG A 288 5.82 24.46 1.30
C ARG A 288 5.68 25.09 -0.07
N CYS A 289 5.79 24.28 -1.12
CA CYS A 289 5.62 24.70 -2.49
C CYS A 289 5.29 23.50 -3.38
N LEU A 290 4.61 23.76 -4.50
CA LEU A 290 4.24 22.79 -5.51
C LEU A 290 4.45 23.41 -6.90
N ASN A 291 5.11 22.66 -7.79
CA ASN A 291 5.22 22.97 -9.20
C ASN A 291 4.27 22.07 -9.99
N THR A 292 4.75 20.99 -10.60
CA THR A 292 3.91 20.11 -11.42
C THR A 292 3.37 18.96 -10.56
N PRO A 293 2.04 18.82 -10.39
CA PRO A 293 1.45 17.66 -9.72
C PRO A 293 1.80 16.35 -10.43
N ARG A 294 1.86 15.25 -9.69
CA ARG A 294 2.12 13.91 -10.25
C ARG A 294 1.04 13.41 -11.19
N ASN A 295 -0.22 13.65 -10.85
CA ASN A 295 -1.34 13.37 -11.74
C ASN A 295 -1.48 14.50 -12.78
N ALA A 296 -1.16 14.18 -14.04
CA ALA A 296 -1.18 15.11 -15.17
C ALA A 296 -2.56 15.70 -15.50
N THR A 297 -3.65 15.14 -14.97
CA THR A 297 -5.00 15.73 -15.06
C THR A 297 -5.07 17.08 -14.34
N TYR A 298 -4.18 17.33 -13.38
CA TYR A 298 -4.16 18.57 -12.58
C TYR A 298 -2.93 19.43 -12.90
N THR A 299 -3.17 20.72 -13.00
CA THR A 299 -2.13 21.76 -12.93
C THR A 299 -1.98 22.25 -11.49
N ALA A 300 -0.82 22.82 -11.14
CA ALA A 300 -0.58 23.36 -9.78
C ALA A 300 -1.71 24.27 -9.26
N PRO A 301 -2.24 25.22 -10.06
CA PRO A 301 -3.34 26.09 -9.61
C PRO A 301 -4.68 25.37 -9.35
N GLN A 302 -4.86 24.16 -9.89
CA GLN A 302 -6.05 23.33 -9.64
C GLN A 302 -5.92 22.53 -8.33
N VAL A 303 -4.72 22.38 -7.77
CA VAL A 303 -4.50 21.83 -6.43
C VAL A 303 -4.77 22.93 -5.41
N GLN A 304 -5.98 22.93 -4.85
CA GLN A 304 -6.43 23.95 -3.89
C GLN A 304 -6.59 23.37 -2.49
N CYS A 305 -5.79 23.86 -1.55
CA CYS A 305 -5.84 23.47 -0.16
C CYS A 305 -6.67 24.51 0.62
N GLY A 306 -7.87 24.16 1.04
CA GLY A 306 -8.79 25.10 1.70
C GLY A 306 -9.18 26.29 0.82
N GLY A 307 -9.25 26.09 -0.51
CA GLY A 307 -9.55 27.14 -1.49
C GLY A 307 -8.37 28.06 -1.83
N GLN A 308 -7.15 27.75 -1.37
CA GLN A 308 -5.93 28.49 -1.69
C GLN A 308 -4.98 27.62 -2.51
N THR A 309 -4.29 28.21 -3.49
CA THR A 309 -3.26 27.51 -4.25
C THR A 309 -1.97 27.43 -3.45
N LEU A 310 -1.20 26.35 -3.66
CA LEU A 310 0.14 26.24 -3.08
C LEU A 310 1.12 27.19 -3.78
N PRO A 311 2.10 27.75 -3.06
CA PRO A 311 3.16 28.56 -3.68
C PRO A 311 3.98 27.76 -4.69
N THR A 312 4.45 28.40 -5.75
CA THR A 312 5.40 27.79 -6.71
C THR A 312 6.78 27.64 -6.06
N CYS A 313 7.44 26.50 -6.30
CA CYS A 313 8.80 26.26 -5.80
C CYS A 313 9.81 27.17 -6.52
N PRO A 314 10.65 27.93 -5.79
CA PRO A 314 11.74 28.71 -6.37
C PRO A 314 12.72 27.86 -7.20
N ALA A 315 13.43 28.49 -8.14
CA ALA A 315 14.41 27.80 -8.97
C ALA A 315 15.60 27.25 -8.16
N ASP A 316 15.95 27.91 -7.06
CA ASP A 316 17.00 27.53 -6.10
C ASP A 316 16.47 26.70 -4.92
N THR A 317 15.32 26.04 -5.09
CA THR A 317 14.79 25.10 -4.11
C THR A 317 15.84 24.06 -3.74
N SER A 318 16.06 23.90 -2.44
CA SER A 318 16.93 22.88 -1.87
C SER A 318 16.48 22.53 -0.46
N MET A 319 16.95 21.39 0.06
CA MET A 319 16.76 21.05 1.47
C MET A 319 17.32 22.12 2.42
N SER A 320 18.34 22.90 2.01
CA SER A 320 18.86 24.03 2.80
C SER A 320 17.99 25.29 2.75
N THR A 321 17.25 25.52 1.66
CA THR A 321 16.33 26.66 1.51
C THR A 321 15.10 26.48 2.42
N TYR A 322 14.75 25.23 2.75
CA TYR A 322 13.65 24.86 3.62
C TYR A 322 14.16 24.04 4.82
N PRO A 323 14.67 24.69 5.88
CA PRO A 323 15.31 24.00 7.01
C PRO A 323 14.36 23.13 7.84
N ASP A 324 13.05 23.19 7.61
CA ASP A 324 12.00 22.33 8.18
C ASP A 324 11.50 21.24 7.20
N ALA A 325 12.00 21.20 5.96
CA ALA A 325 11.68 20.15 4.98
C ALA A 325 12.18 18.78 5.41
N LEU A 326 11.28 17.79 5.37
CA LEU A 326 11.61 16.38 5.54
C LEU A 326 11.95 15.73 4.20
N PHE A 327 11.20 16.09 3.16
CA PHE A 327 11.37 15.54 1.82
C PHE A 327 11.30 16.64 0.76
N TRP A 328 12.10 16.48 -0.27
CA TRP A 328 12.02 17.23 -1.51
C TRP A 328 11.87 16.22 -2.63
N THR A 329 10.83 16.40 -3.46
CA THR A 329 10.55 15.48 -4.55
C THR A 329 10.71 16.16 -5.90
N LYS A 330 11.07 15.37 -6.90
CA LYS A 330 11.15 15.73 -8.32
C LYS A 330 10.35 14.71 -9.13
N LEU A 331 9.78 15.17 -10.24
CA LEU A 331 9.17 14.26 -11.22
C LEU A 331 10.30 13.55 -11.97
N ASP A 332 10.28 12.22 -11.97
CA ASP A 332 11.24 11.45 -12.75
C ASP A 332 10.82 11.52 -14.23
N ALA A 333 11.58 12.28 -15.02
CA ALA A 333 11.26 12.53 -16.42
C ALA A 333 11.68 11.38 -17.35
N ALA A 334 12.20 10.28 -16.78
CA ALA A 334 12.92 9.28 -17.53
C ALA A 334 12.42 7.87 -17.31
N ILE A 335 11.12 7.69 -17.55
CA ILE A 335 10.55 6.52 -18.21
C ILE A 335 9.49 7.01 -19.18
#